data_AF-U7V223-F1
#
_entry.id   AF-U7V223-F1
#
_cell.length_a   1.000
_cell.length_b   1.000
_cell.length_c   1.000
_cell.angle_alpha   90.00
_cell.angle_beta   90.00
_cell.angle_gamma   90.00
#
_symmetry.space_group_name_H-M   'P 1'
#
loop_
_entity.id
_entity.type
_entity.pdbx_description
1 polymer ?
#
loop_
_entity_poly.entity_id
_entity_poly.type
_entity_poly.pdbx_seq_one_letter_code
_entity_poly.pdbx_strand_id
1 'polypeptide(L)'
;MTSQNFNTVKTCIRTCKDMAAIMLHQLGYWPQESFVVVALAGHNIGPCVRIDLPGPEDNTAAYLHRIFSLLPATIDGAQPIDRFIAFYCTADRDNLRARQTASGTRTLPSTSERKRDAAIAHRVERWLPLLTNPTVTGGLECFDCIVLGDTTIWELSHEQNGLIFAGFVEDILMSPYHLAQTVRGESIAATASEARTTNPWDTAATADTGAREDWEAAAELWYRTYTQEYQLRYAEGEDPHLLQAHSYCQQKGAELCYWETALEAIRWVMRTLAADQRTTVGDRMRQLLPAEVAGYLAASLNTYGTINLVTYCAAATLTDSLRVLEGYGGRFTNPAPTTTGEGTAIEPGSYGAPPRRRNTLPSSFLQTLHGKQHRVGSPSGVRTGWHDWVRRTHLTVQRSAADVSQTQTDYAEAMARLLCGTDQTVSPRWERLNALEVLCSLLIPAACGEPLGRLRIVQAWINWMRGTSSYANLLNEEAHRHVQEHTPLDDALQLGLLPLWLGDSARCWRGPARFSVLNVYPVAT
;
A
#
# COMPACT_ATOMS: atom_id res chain seq x y z
N MET A 1 -23.50 -37.49 1.96
CA MET A 1 -23.43 -36.17 1.29
C MET A 1 -22.09 -35.55 1.64
N THR A 2 -21.10 -35.81 0.79
CA THR A 2 -19.71 -35.38 0.96
C THR A 2 -19.59 -33.89 0.62
N SER A 3 -19.05 -33.09 1.54
CA SER A 3 -18.74 -31.69 1.30
C SER A 3 -17.64 -31.60 0.24
N GLN A 4 -18.00 -31.24 -0.99
CA GLN A 4 -17.01 -30.87 -1.99
C GLN A 4 -16.35 -29.56 -1.56
N ASN A 5 -15.04 -29.61 -1.33
CA ASN A 5 -14.19 -28.43 -1.16
C ASN A 5 -14.28 -27.56 -2.43
N PHE A 6 -15.02 -26.45 -2.37
CA PHE A 6 -15.10 -25.46 -3.46
C PHE A 6 -13.77 -24.71 -3.73
N ASN A 7 -12.73 -24.95 -2.91
CA ASN A 7 -11.41 -24.30 -3.04
C ASN A 7 -10.55 -24.81 -4.21
N THR A 8 -11.04 -25.73 -5.05
CA THR A 8 -10.23 -26.30 -6.15
C THR A 8 -10.99 -26.49 -7.45
N VAL A 9 -11.85 -25.52 -7.83
CA VAL A 9 -12.16 -25.38 -9.26
C VAL A 9 -10.87 -24.93 -9.95
N LYS A 10 -10.13 -25.88 -10.54
CA LYS A 10 -9.08 -25.59 -11.53
C LYS A 10 -9.80 -25.06 -12.78
N THR A 11 -10.02 -23.75 -12.84
CA THR A 11 -10.49 -23.10 -14.06
C THR A 11 -9.42 -23.27 -15.14
N CYS A 12 -9.75 -24.07 -16.14
CA CYS A 12 -8.91 -24.27 -17.32
C CYS A 12 -8.99 -23.01 -18.18
N ILE A 13 -7.84 -22.39 -18.45
CA ILE A 13 -7.68 -21.25 -19.35
C ILE A 13 -7.77 -21.80 -20.78
N ARG A 14 -8.73 -21.32 -21.58
CA ARG A 14 -8.99 -21.91 -22.90
C ARG A 14 -9.00 -20.90 -24.04
N THR A 15 -9.19 -19.62 -23.72
CA THR A 15 -9.40 -18.57 -24.72
C THR A 15 -8.61 -17.32 -24.36
N CYS A 16 -8.34 -16.46 -25.35
CA CYS A 16 -7.81 -15.12 -25.11
C CYS A 16 -8.68 -14.30 -24.13
N LYS A 17 -9.98 -14.55 -24.07
CA LYS A 17 -10.91 -13.94 -23.10
C LYS A 17 -10.63 -14.38 -21.67
N ASP A 18 -10.26 -15.65 -21.44
CA ASP A 18 -9.82 -16.12 -20.12
C ASP A 18 -8.49 -15.46 -19.73
N MET A 19 -7.55 -15.32 -20.68
CA MET A 19 -6.27 -14.65 -20.45
C MET A 19 -6.45 -13.17 -20.12
N ALA A 20 -7.33 -12.48 -20.86
CA ALA A 20 -7.70 -11.10 -20.56
C ALA A 20 -8.37 -10.98 -19.18
N ALA A 21 -9.26 -11.91 -18.83
CA ALA A 21 -9.89 -11.93 -17.50
C ALA A 21 -8.85 -12.13 -16.38
N ILE A 22 -7.83 -12.95 -16.58
CA ILE A 22 -6.70 -13.10 -15.63
C ILE A 22 -6.00 -11.76 -15.42
N MET A 23 -5.60 -11.10 -16.51
CA MET A 23 -4.92 -9.81 -16.45
C MET A 23 -5.78 -8.76 -15.73
N LEU A 24 -7.06 -8.67 -16.04
CA LEU A 24 -7.98 -7.74 -15.37
C LEU A 24 -8.16 -8.04 -13.88
N HIS A 25 -8.23 -9.32 -13.48
CA HIS A 25 -8.33 -9.71 -12.07
C HIS A 25 -7.01 -9.50 -11.31
N GLN A 26 -5.85 -9.64 -11.97
CA GLN A 26 -4.56 -9.31 -11.39
C GLN A 26 -4.40 -7.80 -11.17
N LEU A 27 -4.89 -6.97 -12.10
CA LEU A 27 -4.88 -5.52 -11.95
C LEU A 27 -5.99 -5.01 -11.01
N GLY A 28 -7.14 -5.70 -10.97
CA GLY A 28 -8.35 -5.31 -10.24
C GLY A 28 -9.21 -4.26 -10.97
N TYR A 29 -8.79 -3.77 -12.12
CA TYR A 29 -9.48 -2.76 -12.92
C TYR A 29 -9.20 -2.94 -14.42
N TRP A 30 -9.94 -2.20 -15.25
CA TRP A 30 -9.66 -2.09 -16.67
C TRP A 30 -8.53 -1.08 -16.97
N PRO A 31 -7.34 -1.54 -17.42
CA PRO A 31 -6.26 -0.63 -17.78
C PRO A 31 -6.61 0.23 -19.01
N GLN A 32 -6.08 1.45 -19.04
CA GLN A 32 -6.28 2.41 -20.13
C GLN A 32 -4.93 2.84 -20.70
N GLU A 33 -4.83 2.92 -22.03
CA GLU A 33 -3.61 3.30 -22.77
C GLU A 33 -2.37 2.62 -22.17
N SER A 34 -2.44 1.29 -22.05
CA SER A 34 -1.43 0.50 -21.33
C SER A 34 -0.86 -0.63 -22.17
N PHE A 35 0.41 -0.91 -21.94
CA PHE A 35 1.00 -2.21 -22.26
C PHE A 35 1.06 -3.05 -20.98
N VAL A 36 0.64 -4.31 -21.05
CA VAL A 36 0.66 -5.22 -19.90
C VAL A 36 1.37 -6.49 -20.30
N VAL A 37 2.33 -6.94 -19.49
CA VAL A 37 3.03 -8.20 -19.68
C VAL A 37 2.71 -9.13 -18.54
N VAL A 38 2.17 -10.31 -18.85
CA VAL A 38 1.94 -11.38 -17.89
C VAL A 38 2.96 -12.47 -18.15
N ALA A 39 3.86 -12.71 -17.21
CA ALA A 39 4.89 -13.72 -17.33
C ALA A 39 4.34 -15.14 -17.12
N LEU A 40 4.97 -16.15 -17.73
CA LEU A 40 4.60 -17.56 -17.64
C LEU A 40 5.85 -18.40 -17.30
N ALA A 41 5.68 -19.39 -16.42
CA ALA A 41 6.68 -20.44 -16.21
C ALA A 41 6.00 -21.81 -16.21
N GLY A 42 6.35 -22.65 -17.18
CA GLY A 42 5.72 -23.97 -17.33
C GLY A 42 4.20 -23.88 -17.48
N HIS A 43 3.46 -24.29 -16.44
CA HIS A 43 1.98 -24.23 -16.39
C HIS A 43 1.45 -23.17 -15.42
N ASN A 44 2.32 -22.33 -14.87
CA ASN A 44 1.98 -21.32 -13.88
C ASN A 44 1.97 -19.92 -14.50
N ILE A 45 1.05 -19.10 -13.99
CA ILE A 45 0.97 -17.68 -14.30
C ILE A 45 1.86 -16.94 -13.30
N GLY A 46 2.74 -16.11 -13.85
CA GLY A 46 3.70 -15.31 -13.12
C GLY A 46 3.22 -13.89 -12.84
N PRO A 47 4.16 -13.02 -12.44
CA PRO A 47 3.83 -11.62 -12.19
C PRO A 47 3.36 -10.91 -13.45
N CYS A 48 2.57 -9.87 -13.20
CA CYS A 48 2.01 -9.00 -14.21
C CYS A 48 2.61 -7.60 -14.04
N VAL A 49 3.12 -7.03 -15.13
CA VAL A 49 3.63 -5.66 -15.19
C VAL A 49 2.73 -4.86 -16.10
N ARG A 50 2.14 -3.78 -15.57
CA ARG A 50 1.38 -2.79 -16.36
C ARG A 50 2.15 -1.49 -16.42
N ILE A 51 2.19 -0.90 -17.60
CA ILE A 51 2.86 0.37 -17.87
C ILE A 51 2.04 1.19 -18.87
N ASP A 52 2.22 2.50 -18.84
CA ASP A 52 1.63 3.43 -19.82
C ASP A 52 2.30 3.26 -21.19
N LEU A 53 1.52 3.32 -22.27
CA LEU A 53 2.06 3.21 -23.62
C LEU A 53 3.14 4.27 -23.91
N PRO A 54 4.18 3.94 -24.70
CA PRO A 54 5.25 4.86 -25.04
C PRO A 54 4.70 6.07 -25.82
N GLY A 55 5.29 7.23 -25.56
CA GLY A 55 5.01 8.45 -26.30
C GLY A 55 5.46 8.34 -27.78
N PRO A 56 5.00 9.26 -28.65
CA PRO A 56 5.31 9.21 -30.07
C PRO A 56 6.81 9.35 -30.38
N GLU A 57 7.58 9.98 -29.50
CA GLU A 57 9.03 10.19 -29.65
C GLU A 57 9.88 9.09 -29.00
N ASP A 58 9.26 8.14 -28.27
CA ASP A 58 10.00 7.11 -27.54
C ASP A 58 10.51 6.00 -28.46
N ASN A 59 11.74 5.55 -28.21
CA ASN A 59 12.28 4.37 -28.88
C ASN A 59 11.59 3.11 -28.33
N THR A 60 10.63 2.57 -29.08
CA THR A 60 9.83 1.40 -28.69
C THR A 60 10.69 0.19 -28.34
N ALA A 61 11.80 -0.07 -29.04
CA ALA A 61 12.64 -1.23 -28.77
C ALA A 61 13.41 -1.09 -27.44
N ALA A 62 13.99 0.10 -27.18
CA ALA A 62 14.66 0.38 -25.92
C ALA A 62 13.66 0.36 -24.73
N TYR A 63 12.47 0.91 -24.96
CA TYR A 63 11.36 0.88 -24.03
C TYR A 63 10.97 -0.56 -23.67
N LEU A 64 10.66 -1.41 -24.66
CA LEU A 64 10.34 -2.83 -24.47
C LEU A 64 11.47 -3.59 -23.78
N HIS A 65 12.72 -3.39 -24.19
CA HIS A 65 13.87 -4.03 -23.56
C HIS A 65 13.97 -3.71 -22.07
N ARG A 66 13.78 -2.44 -21.71
CA ARG A 66 13.75 -2.02 -20.32
C ARG A 66 12.66 -2.76 -19.54
N ILE A 67 11.48 -2.94 -20.11
CA ILE A 67 10.37 -3.62 -19.43
C ILE A 67 10.66 -5.09 -19.20
N PHE A 68 11.13 -5.80 -20.23
CA PHE A 68 11.46 -7.22 -20.11
C PHE A 68 12.63 -7.44 -19.14
N SER A 69 13.57 -6.50 -19.04
CA SER A 69 14.65 -6.55 -18.03
C SER A 69 14.17 -6.42 -16.58
N LEU A 70 12.92 -5.97 -16.36
CA LEU A 70 12.31 -5.86 -15.03
C LEU A 70 11.57 -7.13 -14.61
N LEU A 71 11.32 -8.07 -15.54
CA LEU A 71 10.66 -9.32 -15.20
C LEU A 71 11.59 -10.23 -14.39
N PRO A 72 11.05 -11.01 -13.44
CA PRO A 72 11.82 -12.04 -12.74
C PRO A 72 12.46 -13.02 -13.72
N ALA A 73 13.55 -13.65 -13.30
CA ALA A 73 14.02 -14.86 -13.98
C ALA A 73 13.16 -16.10 -13.62
N THR A 74 12.46 -16.10 -12.47
CA THR A 74 11.73 -17.29 -11.98
C THR A 74 10.40 -16.98 -11.26
N ILE A 75 9.46 -17.93 -11.31
CA ILE A 75 8.26 -18.04 -10.48
C ILE A 75 8.55 -18.94 -9.26
N ASP A 76 8.09 -18.53 -8.08
CA ASP A 76 8.35 -19.09 -6.76
C ASP A 76 9.83 -19.35 -6.43
N GLY A 77 10.77 -18.63 -7.07
CA GLY A 77 12.21 -18.88 -6.93
C GLY A 77 12.67 -20.23 -7.49
N ALA A 78 11.80 -20.96 -8.19
CA ALA A 78 12.02 -22.36 -8.56
C ALA A 78 11.80 -22.64 -10.05
N GLN A 79 10.80 -22.03 -10.67
CA GLN A 79 10.45 -22.31 -12.07
C GLN A 79 10.92 -21.16 -12.97
N PRO A 80 11.76 -21.40 -13.99
CA PRO A 80 12.22 -20.34 -14.88
C PRO A 80 11.06 -19.76 -15.69
N ILE A 81 10.97 -18.44 -15.71
CA ILE A 81 10.06 -17.74 -16.63
C ILE A 81 10.64 -17.94 -18.03
N ASP A 82 9.86 -18.59 -18.88
CA ASP A 82 10.26 -18.93 -20.24
C ASP A 82 9.45 -18.16 -21.28
N ARG A 83 8.25 -17.72 -20.91
CA ARG A 83 7.27 -17.14 -21.83
C ARG A 83 6.54 -15.97 -21.23
N PHE A 84 5.86 -15.21 -22.08
CA PHE A 84 4.97 -14.13 -21.66
C PHE A 84 3.75 -13.98 -22.57
N ILE A 85 2.71 -13.35 -22.04
CA ILE A 85 1.56 -12.85 -22.79
C ILE A 85 1.63 -11.33 -22.76
N ALA A 86 1.59 -10.71 -23.93
CA ALA A 86 1.50 -9.26 -24.07
C ALA A 86 0.04 -8.83 -24.27
N PHE A 87 -0.38 -7.79 -23.55
CA PHE A 87 -1.65 -7.12 -23.77
C PHE A 87 -1.42 -5.66 -24.15
N TYR A 88 -2.13 -5.21 -25.17
CA TYR A 88 -2.24 -3.81 -25.53
C TYR A 88 -3.65 -3.34 -25.21
N CYS A 89 -3.80 -2.37 -24.31
CA CYS A 89 -5.10 -1.88 -23.85
C CYS A 89 -5.27 -0.41 -24.25
N THR A 90 -6.34 -0.09 -24.98
CA THR A 90 -6.64 1.27 -25.44
C THR A 90 -7.29 2.15 -24.36
N ALA A 91 -7.39 3.47 -24.59
CA ALA A 91 -8.24 4.35 -23.77
C ALA A 91 -9.72 4.02 -23.93
N ASP A 92 -10.54 4.26 -22.90
CA ASP A 92 -11.99 4.28 -23.08
C ASP A 92 -12.47 5.61 -23.70
N ARG A 93 -12.34 5.76 -25.03
CA ARG A 93 -12.55 7.06 -25.70
C ARG A 93 -14.00 7.50 -25.78
N ASP A 94 -14.92 6.54 -25.83
CA ASP A 94 -16.35 6.80 -25.99
C ASP A 94 -17.13 6.54 -24.68
N ASN A 95 -16.45 6.47 -23.53
CA ASN A 95 -17.02 6.15 -22.21
C ASN A 95 -17.83 4.83 -22.20
N LEU A 96 -17.36 3.85 -22.95
CA LEU A 96 -17.98 2.54 -23.13
C LEU A 96 -17.75 1.61 -21.94
N ARG A 97 -16.99 2.02 -20.92
CA ARG A 97 -16.68 1.18 -19.76
C ARG A 97 -17.92 0.63 -19.07
N ALA A 98 -19.00 1.41 -19.03
CA ALA A 98 -20.29 0.97 -18.47
C ALA A 98 -20.87 -0.27 -19.19
N ARG A 99 -20.57 -0.46 -20.49
CA ARG A 99 -20.95 -1.66 -21.27
C ARG A 99 -20.06 -2.86 -20.97
N GLN A 100 -18.82 -2.59 -20.57
CA GLN A 100 -17.77 -3.60 -20.37
C GLN A 100 -17.69 -4.09 -18.92
N THR A 101 -18.28 -3.39 -17.96
CA THR A 101 -18.31 -3.76 -16.54
C THR A 101 -19.62 -4.39 -16.11
N ALA A 102 -20.73 -4.12 -16.81
CA ALA A 102 -22.04 -4.68 -16.49
C ALA A 102 -22.55 -5.58 -17.62
N SER A 103 -22.76 -6.87 -17.33
CA SER A 103 -23.22 -7.84 -18.33
C SER A 103 -24.58 -7.49 -18.97
N GLY A 104 -25.40 -6.68 -18.30
CA GLY A 104 -26.73 -6.27 -18.76
C GLY A 104 -26.76 -5.06 -19.71
N THR A 105 -25.66 -4.33 -19.87
CA THR A 105 -25.55 -3.10 -20.69
C THR A 105 -24.86 -3.35 -22.03
N ARG A 106 -24.70 -4.62 -22.42
CA ARG A 106 -24.06 -5.04 -23.65
C ARG A 106 -24.79 -4.48 -24.89
N THR A 107 -24.03 -3.89 -25.80
CA THR A 107 -24.52 -3.46 -27.12
C THR A 107 -23.60 -3.96 -28.23
N LEU A 108 -24.14 -4.15 -29.43
CA LEU A 108 -23.33 -4.47 -30.60
C LEU A 108 -22.48 -3.25 -31.01
N PRO A 109 -21.16 -3.40 -31.23
CA PRO A 109 -20.32 -2.31 -31.70
C PRO A 109 -20.70 -1.84 -33.11
N SER A 110 -20.75 -0.53 -33.28
CA SER A 110 -20.91 0.14 -34.57
C SER A 110 -19.78 -0.19 -35.54
N THR A 111 -20.02 0.03 -36.83
CA THR A 111 -18.98 -0.15 -37.86
C THR A 111 -17.81 0.82 -37.69
N SER A 112 -18.04 2.02 -37.15
CA SER A 112 -16.99 2.99 -36.85
C SER A 112 -16.10 2.56 -35.69
N GLU A 113 -16.68 2.05 -34.59
CA GLU A 113 -15.91 1.50 -33.46
C GLU A 113 -14.99 0.37 -33.93
N ARG A 114 -15.56 -0.61 -34.66
CA ARG A 114 -14.79 -1.75 -35.20
C ARG A 114 -13.65 -1.34 -36.14
N LYS A 115 -13.87 -0.35 -37.00
CA LYS A 115 -12.83 0.14 -37.92
C LYS A 115 -11.69 0.83 -37.18
N ARG A 116 -11.97 1.54 -36.09
CA ARG A 116 -10.95 2.20 -35.26
C ARG A 116 -10.10 1.16 -34.54
N ASP A 117 -10.72 0.19 -33.88
CA ASP A 117 -9.98 -0.87 -33.20
C ASP A 117 -9.12 -1.68 -34.18
N ALA A 118 -9.63 -1.97 -35.39
CA ALA A 118 -8.85 -2.63 -36.43
C ALA A 118 -7.60 -1.83 -36.84
N ALA A 119 -7.71 -0.50 -36.93
CA ALA A 119 -6.57 0.36 -37.22
C ALA A 119 -5.54 0.40 -36.07
N ILE A 120 -5.99 0.23 -34.83
CA ILE A 120 -5.11 0.09 -33.66
C ILE A 120 -4.39 -1.26 -33.71
N ALA A 121 -5.12 -2.36 -33.92
CA ALA A 121 -4.53 -3.69 -34.06
C ALA A 121 -3.43 -3.70 -35.13
N HIS A 122 -3.72 -3.16 -36.33
CA HIS A 122 -2.72 -3.07 -37.40
C HIS A 122 -1.49 -2.21 -37.03
N ARG A 123 -1.67 -1.18 -36.18
CA ARG A 123 -0.56 -0.39 -35.67
C ARG A 123 0.32 -1.18 -34.72
N VAL A 124 -0.28 -2.01 -33.87
CA VAL A 124 0.37 -2.88 -32.88
C VAL A 124 1.07 -4.06 -33.55
N GLU A 125 0.62 -4.51 -34.73
CA GLU A 125 1.34 -5.54 -35.51
C GLU A 125 2.81 -5.17 -35.77
N ARG A 126 3.12 -3.87 -35.86
CA ARG A 126 4.50 -3.37 -36.02
C ARG A 126 5.40 -3.68 -34.82
N TRP A 127 4.82 -4.01 -33.66
CA TRP A 127 5.54 -4.41 -32.46
C TRP A 127 5.83 -5.91 -32.43
N LEU A 128 5.11 -6.74 -33.19
CA LEU A 128 5.30 -8.19 -33.20
C LEU A 128 6.75 -8.60 -33.46
N PRO A 129 7.49 -8.03 -34.44
CA PRO A 129 8.90 -8.34 -34.64
C PRO A 129 9.78 -8.04 -33.42
N LEU A 130 9.43 -7.02 -32.63
CA LEU A 130 10.15 -6.67 -31.41
C LEU A 130 9.83 -7.63 -30.27
N LEU A 131 8.56 -8.05 -30.14
CA LEU A 131 8.12 -9.03 -29.14
C LEU A 131 8.65 -10.44 -29.43
N THR A 132 9.02 -10.73 -30.67
CA THR A 132 9.69 -12.00 -31.03
C THR A 132 11.21 -11.90 -30.99
N ASN A 133 11.78 -10.72 -30.77
CA ASN A 133 13.23 -10.53 -30.79
C ASN A 133 13.84 -10.84 -29.41
N PRO A 134 14.67 -11.90 -29.28
CA PRO A 134 15.26 -12.29 -28.00
C PRO A 134 16.14 -11.20 -27.37
N THR A 135 16.74 -10.32 -28.17
CA THR A 135 17.56 -9.22 -27.65
C THR A 135 16.71 -8.13 -27.01
N VAL A 136 15.44 -8.02 -27.38
CA VAL A 136 14.47 -7.09 -26.77
C VAL A 136 13.79 -7.77 -25.59
N THR A 137 13.37 -9.02 -25.72
CA THR A 137 12.61 -9.72 -24.67
C THR A 137 13.46 -10.35 -23.56
N GLY A 138 14.79 -10.21 -23.62
CA GLY A 138 15.70 -10.85 -22.67
C GLY A 138 15.68 -12.39 -22.78
N GLY A 139 15.35 -12.92 -23.97
CA GLY A 139 15.27 -14.36 -24.22
C GLY A 139 13.91 -15.00 -23.92
N LEU A 140 12.91 -14.23 -23.45
CA LEU A 140 11.56 -14.74 -23.23
C LEU A 140 10.80 -14.94 -24.56
N GLU A 141 10.07 -16.04 -24.66
CA GLU A 141 9.24 -16.35 -25.83
C GLU A 141 7.85 -15.70 -25.70
N CYS A 142 7.41 -15.00 -26.76
CA CYS A 142 6.07 -14.46 -26.84
C CYS A 142 5.06 -15.60 -27.06
N PHE A 143 4.27 -15.92 -26.04
CA PHE A 143 3.24 -16.95 -26.13
C PHE A 143 2.02 -16.44 -26.92
N ASP A 144 1.59 -15.21 -26.62
CA ASP A 144 0.48 -14.55 -27.29
C ASP A 144 0.58 -13.02 -27.17
N CYS A 145 -0.03 -12.31 -28.11
CA CYS A 145 -0.19 -10.87 -28.12
C CYS A 145 -1.67 -10.53 -28.35
N ILE A 146 -2.30 -9.97 -27.32
CA ILE A 146 -3.73 -9.69 -27.30
C ILE A 146 -3.94 -8.17 -27.31
N VAL A 147 -4.68 -7.66 -28.28
CA VAL A 147 -5.10 -6.25 -28.32
C VAL A 147 -6.53 -6.16 -27.82
N LEU A 148 -6.70 -5.45 -26.71
CA LEU A 148 -7.98 -5.04 -26.15
C LEU A 148 -8.26 -3.62 -26.62
N GLY A 149 -9.03 -3.51 -27.71
CA GLY A 149 -9.56 -2.24 -28.19
C GLY A 149 -10.71 -1.72 -27.33
N ASP A 150 -11.40 -0.69 -27.82
CA ASP A 150 -12.53 -0.10 -27.09
C ASP A 150 -13.74 -1.06 -27.14
N THR A 151 -13.82 -1.90 -28.17
CA THR A 151 -14.97 -2.80 -28.39
C THR A 151 -14.60 -4.21 -28.85
N THR A 152 -13.44 -4.37 -29.49
CA THR A 152 -13.01 -5.62 -30.10
C THR A 152 -11.73 -6.17 -29.48
N ILE A 153 -11.59 -7.49 -29.51
CA ILE A 153 -10.40 -8.22 -29.09
C ILE A 153 -9.72 -8.75 -30.35
N TRP A 154 -8.40 -8.61 -30.40
CA TRP A 154 -7.56 -9.21 -31.43
C TRP A 154 -6.49 -10.07 -30.77
N GLU A 155 -6.17 -11.22 -31.35
CA GLU A 155 -5.17 -12.16 -30.82
C GLU A 155 -4.12 -12.49 -31.88
N LEU A 156 -2.96 -12.97 -31.45
CA LEU A 156 -1.89 -13.34 -32.36
C LEU A 156 -2.23 -14.66 -33.05
N SER A 157 -2.34 -14.62 -34.38
CA SER A 157 -2.36 -15.83 -35.19
C SER A 157 -0.93 -16.28 -35.45
N HIS A 158 -0.52 -17.39 -34.83
CA HIS A 158 0.77 -18.02 -35.10
C HIS A 158 0.91 -18.51 -36.55
N GLU A 159 -0.20 -18.82 -37.23
CA GLU A 159 -0.18 -19.23 -38.64
C GLU A 159 0.01 -18.05 -39.60
N GLN A 160 -0.63 -16.91 -39.31
CA GLN A 160 -0.61 -15.74 -40.19
C GLN A 160 0.47 -14.72 -39.80
N ASN A 161 1.12 -14.93 -38.64
CA ASN A 161 2.08 -14.03 -38.03
C ASN A 161 1.56 -12.58 -37.97
N GLY A 162 0.31 -12.44 -37.53
CA GLY A 162 -0.44 -11.19 -37.52
C GLY A 162 -1.61 -11.26 -36.54
N LEU A 163 -2.23 -10.11 -36.28
CA LEU A 163 -3.34 -10.01 -35.35
C LEU A 163 -4.67 -10.29 -36.05
N ILE A 164 -5.43 -11.25 -35.54
CA ILE A 164 -6.74 -11.62 -36.07
C ILE A 164 -7.85 -11.26 -35.10
N PHE A 165 -9.03 -10.97 -35.62
CA PHE A 165 -10.20 -10.65 -34.81
C PHE A 165 -10.64 -11.87 -33.98
N ALA A 166 -10.70 -11.72 -32.65
CA ALA A 166 -10.99 -12.78 -31.69
C ALA A 166 -12.33 -12.60 -30.94
N GLY A 167 -13.05 -11.50 -31.20
CA GLY A 167 -14.39 -11.25 -30.65
C GLY A 167 -14.52 -9.87 -30.03
N PHE A 168 -15.42 -9.75 -29.05
CA PHE A 168 -15.77 -8.48 -28.42
C PHE A 168 -15.29 -8.41 -26.97
N VAL A 169 -14.92 -7.21 -26.52
CA VAL A 169 -14.41 -6.95 -25.16
C VAL A 169 -15.45 -7.32 -24.11
N GLU A 170 -16.73 -7.04 -24.36
CA GLU A 170 -17.83 -7.38 -23.45
C GLU A 170 -17.98 -8.89 -23.21
N ASP A 171 -17.43 -9.76 -24.07
CA ASP A 171 -17.46 -11.21 -23.87
C ASP A 171 -16.49 -11.69 -22.78
N ILE A 172 -15.55 -10.86 -22.33
CA ILE A 172 -14.59 -11.22 -21.27
C ILE A 172 -15.31 -11.54 -19.96
N LEU A 173 -16.39 -10.80 -19.66
CA LEU A 173 -17.23 -11.03 -18.47
C LEU A 173 -17.95 -12.39 -18.50
N MET A 174 -18.09 -12.99 -19.68
CA MET A 174 -18.72 -14.30 -19.85
C MET A 174 -17.69 -15.43 -19.92
N SER A 175 -16.39 -15.12 -19.80
CA SER A 175 -15.35 -16.15 -19.79
C SER A 175 -15.50 -17.06 -18.56
N PRO A 176 -15.27 -18.38 -18.69
CA PRO A 176 -15.30 -19.31 -17.57
C PRO A 176 -14.40 -18.89 -16.41
N TYR A 177 -13.23 -18.31 -16.69
CA TYR A 177 -12.34 -17.80 -15.65
C TYR A 177 -12.97 -16.63 -14.89
N HIS A 178 -13.49 -15.62 -15.59
CA HIS A 178 -14.10 -14.45 -14.94
C HIS A 178 -15.26 -14.88 -14.04
N LEU A 179 -16.19 -15.68 -14.57
CA LEU A 179 -17.36 -16.14 -13.82
C LEU A 179 -16.98 -16.90 -12.55
N ALA A 180 -15.93 -17.73 -12.60
CA ALA A 180 -15.46 -18.45 -11.43
C ALA A 180 -14.88 -17.52 -10.35
N GLN A 181 -14.19 -16.45 -10.74
CA GLN A 181 -13.68 -15.45 -9.80
C GLN A 181 -14.82 -14.61 -9.22
N THR A 182 -15.83 -14.25 -10.01
CA THR A 182 -17.02 -13.55 -9.50
C THR A 182 -17.76 -14.36 -8.44
N VAL A 183 -17.89 -15.69 -8.61
CA VAL A 183 -18.47 -16.58 -7.59
C VAL A 183 -17.66 -16.57 -6.28
N ARG A 184 -16.35 -16.29 -6.34
CA ARG A 184 -15.48 -16.13 -5.16
C ARG A 184 -15.55 -14.74 -4.53
N GLY A 185 -16.39 -13.84 -5.06
CA GLY A 185 -16.52 -12.47 -4.59
C GLY A 185 -15.50 -11.50 -5.20
N GLU A 186 -14.80 -11.90 -6.26
CA GLU A 186 -13.91 -11.02 -6.99
C GLU A 186 -14.68 -10.17 -8.02
N SER A 187 -14.43 -8.87 -8.03
CA SER A 187 -14.91 -7.89 -8.99
C SER A 187 -13.75 -7.15 -9.67
N ILE A 188 -14.02 -6.63 -10.87
CA ILE A 188 -13.13 -5.76 -11.65
C ILE A 188 -13.80 -4.40 -11.74
N ALA A 189 -13.09 -3.33 -11.34
CA ALA A 189 -13.63 -1.98 -11.40
C ALA A 189 -13.45 -1.33 -12.78
N ALA A 190 -14.26 -0.31 -13.08
CA ALA A 190 -14.26 0.36 -14.38
C ALA A 190 -12.95 1.12 -14.65
N THR A 191 -12.38 1.70 -13.58
CA THR A 191 -11.14 2.46 -13.64
C THR A 191 -10.22 2.05 -12.51
N ALA A 192 -8.93 2.38 -12.65
CA ALA A 192 -7.97 2.20 -11.56
C ALA A 192 -8.43 2.92 -10.29
N SER A 193 -9.01 4.12 -10.42
CA SER A 193 -9.56 4.90 -9.31
C SER A 193 -10.68 4.16 -8.58
N GLU A 194 -11.64 3.57 -9.31
CA GLU A 194 -12.75 2.83 -8.73
C GLU A 194 -12.32 1.53 -8.03
N ALA A 195 -11.34 0.81 -8.57
CA ALA A 195 -10.80 -0.39 -7.90
C ALA A 195 -10.22 -0.06 -6.53
N ARG A 196 -9.79 1.20 -6.35
CA ARG A 196 -9.27 1.72 -5.09
C ARG A 196 -10.39 2.24 -4.19
N THR A 197 -11.53 2.71 -4.73
CA THR A 197 -12.66 3.08 -3.86
C THR A 197 -13.43 1.87 -3.31
N THR A 198 -13.40 0.72 -3.99
CA THR A 198 -14.01 -0.54 -3.52
C THR A 198 -13.06 -1.38 -2.64
N ASN A 199 -12.44 -0.72 -1.65
CA ASN A 199 -11.55 -1.37 -0.69
C ASN A 199 -12.36 -2.04 0.44
N PRO A 200 -12.20 -3.35 0.70
CA PRO A 200 -12.84 -4.02 1.84
C PRO A 200 -12.40 -3.47 3.20
N TRP A 201 -11.30 -2.69 3.24
CA TRP A 201 -10.75 -1.99 4.39
C TRP A 201 -11.08 -0.50 4.38
N ASP A 202 -12.17 -0.08 3.74
CA ASP A 202 -12.64 1.30 3.79
C ASP A 202 -12.85 1.76 5.25
N THR A 203 -12.00 2.69 5.68
CA THR A 203 -12.03 3.29 7.01
C THR A 203 -13.09 4.38 7.12
N ALA A 204 -13.60 4.91 5.99
CA ALA A 204 -14.62 5.95 5.98
C ALA A 204 -16.02 5.40 6.27
N ALA A 205 -16.30 4.16 5.87
CA ALA A 205 -17.54 3.46 6.16
C ALA A 205 -17.83 3.46 7.67
N THR A 206 -19.05 3.88 8.05
CA THR A 206 -19.50 3.94 9.44
C THR A 206 -20.98 3.59 9.54
N ALA A 207 -21.38 2.92 10.61
CA ALA A 207 -22.77 2.73 11.01
C ALA A 207 -23.27 3.85 11.95
N ASP A 208 -22.35 4.63 12.54
CA ASP A 208 -22.64 5.74 13.45
C ASP A 208 -21.80 6.98 13.07
N THR A 209 -22.43 7.87 12.31
CA THR A 209 -21.80 9.10 11.81
C THR A 209 -21.37 10.02 12.94
N GLY A 210 -22.15 10.12 14.03
CA GLY A 210 -21.84 11.01 15.16
C GLY A 210 -20.60 10.52 15.91
N ALA A 211 -20.53 9.23 16.23
CA ALA A 211 -19.36 8.66 16.89
C ALA A 211 -18.08 8.77 16.04
N ARG A 212 -18.21 8.68 14.71
CA ARG A 212 -17.09 8.93 13.78
C ARG A 212 -16.63 10.38 13.84
N GLU A 213 -17.54 11.34 13.68
CA GLU A 213 -17.22 12.78 13.67
C GLU A 213 -16.61 13.22 14.99
N ASP A 214 -17.12 12.73 16.12
CA ASP A 214 -16.56 13.00 17.46
C ASP A 214 -15.11 12.49 17.58
N TRP A 215 -14.83 11.29 17.05
CA TRP A 215 -13.48 10.72 17.06
C TRP A 215 -12.53 11.51 16.16
N GLU A 216 -12.98 11.90 14.96
CA GLU A 216 -12.18 12.67 13.99
C GLU A 216 -11.85 14.06 14.54
N ALA A 217 -12.83 14.77 15.11
CA ALA A 217 -12.65 16.07 15.74
C ALA A 217 -11.71 16.00 16.97
N ALA A 218 -11.85 14.95 17.79
CA ALA A 218 -10.95 14.74 18.93
C ALA A 218 -9.51 14.46 18.46
N ALA A 219 -9.34 13.64 17.42
CA ALA A 219 -8.02 13.34 16.87
C ALA A 219 -7.35 14.58 16.26
N GLU A 220 -8.11 15.42 15.55
CA GLU A 220 -7.63 16.70 15.02
C GLU A 220 -7.18 17.65 16.13
N LEU A 221 -7.96 17.75 17.22
CA LEU A 221 -7.62 18.58 18.37
C LEU A 221 -6.27 18.16 19.00
N TRP A 222 -6.10 16.86 19.24
CA TRP A 222 -4.87 16.30 19.80
C TRP A 222 -3.69 16.48 18.87
N TYR A 223 -3.88 16.26 17.58
CA TYR A 223 -2.88 16.54 16.55
C TYR A 223 -2.36 17.99 16.64
N ARG A 224 -3.26 18.97 16.69
CA ARG A 224 -2.88 20.39 16.79
C ARG A 224 -2.14 20.69 18.09
N THR A 225 -2.57 20.08 19.19
CA THR A 225 -1.91 20.23 20.49
C THR A 225 -0.48 19.72 20.45
N TYR A 226 -0.25 18.50 19.95
CA TYR A 226 1.11 17.95 19.82
C TYR A 226 1.97 18.76 18.87
N THR A 227 1.43 19.20 17.74
CA THR A 227 2.16 20.05 16.78
C THR A 227 2.63 21.34 17.44
N GLN A 228 1.76 21.99 18.22
CA GLN A 228 2.13 23.19 18.97
C GLN A 228 3.19 22.90 20.03
N GLU A 229 3.10 21.77 20.75
CA GLU A 229 4.12 21.37 21.72
C GLU A 229 5.49 21.13 21.07
N TYR A 230 5.53 20.46 19.91
CA TYR A 230 6.77 20.34 19.13
C TYR A 230 7.33 21.73 18.80
N GLN A 231 6.51 22.63 18.24
CA GLN A 231 6.93 23.99 17.85
C GLN A 231 7.44 24.82 19.03
N LEU A 232 6.79 24.74 20.19
CA LEU A 232 7.22 25.45 21.41
C LEU A 232 8.59 24.97 21.88
N ARG A 233 8.84 23.65 21.89
CA ARG A 233 10.15 23.10 22.23
C ARG A 233 11.24 23.54 21.24
N TYR A 234 10.91 23.68 19.95
CA TYR A 234 11.84 24.23 18.96
C TYR A 234 12.15 25.72 19.19
N ALA A 235 11.18 26.51 19.66
CA ALA A 235 11.32 27.96 19.83
C ALA A 235 12.05 28.38 21.12
N GLU A 236 12.04 27.54 22.17
CA GLU A 236 12.63 27.84 23.49
C GLU A 236 14.18 27.76 23.55
N GLY A 237 14.87 27.54 22.41
CA GLY A 237 16.32 27.74 22.31
C GLY A 237 17.20 26.58 22.77
N GLU A 238 16.70 25.35 22.80
CA GLU A 238 17.58 24.17 22.85
C GLU A 238 18.41 24.11 21.55
N ASP A 239 19.73 24.31 21.64
CA ASP A 239 20.65 24.43 20.50
C ASP A 239 20.50 23.25 19.48
N PRO A 240 20.15 23.51 18.19
CA PRO A 240 19.75 22.55 17.15
C PRO A 240 20.58 21.27 16.91
N HIS A 241 21.81 21.18 17.39
CA HIS A 241 22.76 20.25 16.78
C HIS A 241 23.48 19.28 17.71
N LEU A 242 23.52 19.46 19.04
CA LEU A 242 24.39 18.62 19.89
C LEU A 242 23.78 18.07 21.18
N LEU A 243 22.80 18.73 21.81
CA LEU A 243 21.97 18.13 22.86
C LEU A 243 20.71 17.45 22.29
N GLN A 244 20.43 17.69 21.00
CA GLN A 244 19.21 17.26 20.32
C GLN A 244 19.23 15.84 19.80
N ALA A 245 20.39 15.21 19.58
CA ALA A 245 20.42 13.87 18.99
C ALA A 245 19.85 12.81 19.93
N HIS A 246 20.15 12.90 21.24
CA HIS A 246 19.64 11.94 22.23
C HIS A 246 18.15 12.16 22.49
N SER A 247 17.70 13.40 22.68
CA SER A 247 16.28 13.72 22.83
C SER A 247 15.48 13.42 21.55
N TYR A 248 16.06 13.64 20.36
CA TYR A 248 15.49 13.24 19.07
C TYR A 248 15.37 11.72 18.95
N CYS A 249 16.44 10.96 19.24
CA CYS A 249 16.39 9.49 19.18
C CYS A 249 15.42 8.92 20.23
N GLN A 250 15.37 9.51 21.42
CA GLN A 250 14.41 9.12 22.45
C GLN A 250 12.97 9.41 21.98
N GLN A 251 12.72 10.58 21.42
CA GLN A 251 11.42 10.97 20.86
C GLN A 251 11.00 10.03 19.71
N LYS A 252 11.87 9.82 18.71
CA LYS A 252 11.59 8.92 17.58
C LYS A 252 11.44 7.46 18.00
N GLY A 253 12.17 7.04 19.05
CA GLY A 253 12.01 5.71 19.62
C GLY A 253 10.64 5.51 20.28
N ALA A 254 10.13 6.52 20.99
CA ALA A 254 8.78 6.49 21.55
C ALA A 254 7.71 6.47 20.43
N GLU A 255 7.84 7.36 19.44
CA GLU A 255 6.94 7.43 18.28
C GLU A 255 6.87 6.08 17.55
N LEU A 256 8.00 5.43 17.28
CA LEU A 256 8.06 4.11 16.65
C LEU A 256 7.31 3.04 17.45
N CYS A 257 7.37 3.08 18.78
CA CYS A 257 6.63 2.15 19.63
C CYS A 257 5.11 2.38 19.54
N TYR A 258 4.65 3.63 19.49
CA TYR A 258 3.25 3.95 19.28
C TYR A 258 2.77 3.50 17.89
N TRP A 259 3.56 3.75 16.84
CA TRP A 259 3.29 3.25 15.49
C TRP A 259 3.21 1.73 15.44
N GLU A 260 4.12 1.01 16.10
CA GLU A 260 4.08 -0.46 16.18
C GLU A 260 2.81 -0.96 16.87
N THR A 261 2.43 -0.32 17.98
CA THR A 261 1.21 -0.69 18.72
C THR A 261 -0.02 -0.55 17.83
N ALA A 262 -0.13 0.59 17.13
CA ALA A 262 -1.24 0.87 16.24
C ALA A 262 -1.26 -0.08 15.06
N LEU A 263 -0.11 -0.37 14.49
CA LEU A 263 0.05 -1.34 13.42
C LEU A 263 -0.47 -2.72 13.82
N GLU A 264 -0.07 -3.24 14.99
CA GLU A 264 -0.52 -4.55 15.47
C GLU A 264 -2.02 -4.56 15.81
N ALA A 265 -2.57 -3.46 16.32
CA ALA A 265 -4.02 -3.34 16.55
C ALA A 265 -4.81 -3.44 15.22
N ILE A 266 -4.36 -2.73 14.18
CA ILE A 266 -4.97 -2.80 12.85
C ILE A 266 -4.83 -4.21 12.25
N ARG A 267 -3.65 -4.84 12.34
CA ARG A 267 -3.46 -6.23 11.89
C ARG A 267 -4.39 -7.20 12.59
N TRP A 268 -4.62 -7.01 13.90
CA TRP A 268 -5.56 -7.84 14.65
C TRP A 268 -6.98 -7.70 14.11
N VAL A 269 -7.44 -6.47 13.81
CA VAL A 269 -8.75 -6.26 13.16
C VAL A 269 -8.79 -6.99 11.83
N MET A 270 -7.76 -6.81 10.99
CA MET A 270 -7.72 -7.41 9.66
C MET A 270 -7.80 -8.94 9.68
N ARG A 271 -7.24 -9.59 10.70
CA ARG A 271 -7.29 -11.05 10.87
C ARG A 271 -8.58 -11.57 11.50
N THR A 272 -9.25 -10.75 12.31
CA THR A 272 -10.39 -11.16 13.14
C THR A 272 -11.72 -10.57 12.69
N LEU A 273 -11.71 -9.87 11.55
CA LEU A 273 -12.93 -9.38 10.93
C LEU A 273 -13.72 -10.58 10.38
N ALA A 274 -14.70 -11.02 11.16
CA ALA A 274 -15.76 -11.89 10.65
C ALA A 274 -16.74 -11.05 9.82
N ALA A 275 -17.49 -11.69 8.92
CA ALA A 275 -18.56 -11.07 8.14
C ALA A 275 -19.79 -10.71 9.02
N ASP A 276 -19.58 -10.13 10.20
CA ASP A 276 -20.66 -9.60 11.02
C ASP A 276 -21.07 -8.24 10.45
N GLN A 277 -22.32 -8.15 9.98
CA GLN A 277 -22.83 -7.00 9.21
C GLN A 277 -23.11 -5.75 10.06
N ARG A 278 -22.95 -5.81 11.39
CA ARG A 278 -23.38 -4.73 12.30
C ARG A 278 -22.34 -3.64 12.56
N THR A 279 -21.04 -3.94 12.42
CA THR A 279 -19.96 -2.97 12.67
C THR A 279 -19.06 -2.89 11.45
N THR A 280 -18.88 -1.68 10.92
CA THR A 280 -17.95 -1.47 9.79
C THR A 280 -16.50 -1.67 10.24
N VAL A 281 -15.61 -1.86 9.27
CA VAL A 281 -14.17 -1.94 9.53
C VAL A 281 -13.65 -0.67 10.19
N GLY A 282 -14.03 0.50 9.67
CA GLY A 282 -13.66 1.80 10.22
C GLY A 282 -14.08 1.95 11.69
N ASP A 283 -15.31 1.56 12.03
CA ASP A 283 -15.83 1.69 13.41
C ASP A 283 -15.04 0.80 14.38
N ARG A 284 -14.74 -0.43 13.98
CA ARG A 284 -13.94 -1.35 14.81
C ARG A 284 -12.51 -0.83 15.02
N MET A 285 -11.92 -0.19 14.02
CA MET A 285 -10.60 0.42 14.15
C MET A 285 -10.61 1.65 15.07
N ARG A 286 -11.59 2.56 14.93
CA ARG A 286 -11.76 3.73 15.82
C ARG A 286 -12.02 3.32 17.28
N GLN A 287 -12.71 2.21 17.50
CA GLN A 287 -12.92 1.67 18.86
C GLN A 287 -11.63 1.18 19.51
N LEU A 288 -10.66 0.69 18.72
CA LEU A 288 -9.39 0.19 19.23
C LEU A 288 -8.33 1.28 19.36
N LEU A 289 -8.30 2.24 18.44
CA LEU A 289 -7.33 3.33 18.40
C LEU A 289 -7.92 4.59 19.05
N PRO A 290 -7.46 5.00 20.25
CA PRO A 290 -7.93 6.23 20.88
C PRO A 290 -7.61 7.46 20.03
N ALA A 291 -8.48 8.47 20.05
CA ALA A 291 -8.32 9.69 19.26
C ALA A 291 -7.05 10.47 19.65
N GLU A 292 -6.66 10.43 20.93
CA GLU A 292 -5.40 10.98 21.45
C GLU A 292 -4.18 10.40 20.73
N VAL A 293 -4.16 9.06 20.61
CA VAL A 293 -3.08 8.32 19.98
C VAL A 293 -3.10 8.58 18.47
N ALA A 294 -4.28 8.62 17.85
CA ALA A 294 -4.42 8.97 16.44
C ALA A 294 -3.85 10.37 16.14
N GLY A 295 -4.20 11.38 16.96
CA GLY A 295 -3.66 12.73 16.84
C GLY A 295 -2.14 12.79 17.03
N TYR A 296 -1.61 12.03 18.01
CA TYR A 296 -0.16 11.92 18.23
C TYR A 296 0.57 11.27 17.04
N LEU A 297 0.04 10.16 16.50
CA LEU A 297 0.63 9.49 15.34
C LEU A 297 0.68 10.44 14.13
N ALA A 298 -0.42 11.16 13.86
CA ALA A 298 -0.45 12.17 12.80
C ALA A 298 0.58 13.28 13.04
N ALA A 299 0.70 13.81 14.27
CA ALA A 299 1.68 14.84 14.63
C ALA A 299 3.14 14.35 14.54
N SER A 300 3.39 13.07 14.81
CA SER A 300 4.74 12.49 14.80
C SER A 300 5.37 12.44 13.41
N LEU A 301 4.57 12.41 12.34
CA LEU A 301 5.02 12.52 10.95
C LEU A 301 5.38 13.97 10.62
N ASN A 302 6.36 14.52 11.33
CA ASN A 302 6.83 15.89 11.20
C ASN A 302 8.12 16.03 10.36
N THR A 303 8.77 14.91 10.02
CA THR A 303 10.01 14.89 9.23
C THR A 303 10.02 13.73 8.23
N TYR A 304 10.74 13.91 7.12
CA TYR A 304 11.05 12.85 6.16
C TYR A 304 11.72 11.62 6.82
N GLY A 305 12.57 11.85 7.83
CA GLY A 305 13.18 10.77 8.61
C GLY A 305 12.16 9.87 9.29
N THR A 306 11.04 10.43 9.77
CA THR A 306 9.98 9.64 10.42
C THR A 306 9.20 8.80 9.42
N ILE A 307 8.94 9.34 8.22
CA ILE A 307 8.31 8.59 7.12
C ILE A 307 9.13 7.33 6.80
N ASN A 308 10.45 7.48 6.66
CA ASN A 308 11.34 6.35 6.40
C ASN A 308 11.35 5.35 7.54
N LEU A 309 11.47 5.81 8.79
CA LEU A 309 11.52 4.94 9.96
C LEU A 309 10.22 4.15 10.17
N VAL A 310 9.05 4.78 9.98
CA VAL A 310 7.73 4.14 10.10
C VAL A 310 7.50 3.16 8.94
N THR A 311 7.84 3.55 7.71
CA THR A 311 7.73 2.68 6.53
C THR A 311 8.65 1.47 6.67
N TYR A 312 9.90 1.68 7.12
CA TYR A 312 10.84 0.60 7.41
C TYR A 312 10.39 -0.28 8.57
N CYS A 313 9.78 0.30 9.62
CA CYS A 313 9.23 -0.46 10.74
C CYS A 313 8.16 -1.46 10.26
N ALA A 314 7.28 -1.02 9.36
CA ALA A 314 6.28 -1.89 8.75
C ALA A 314 6.91 -2.91 7.80
N ALA A 315 7.85 -2.50 6.93
CA ALA A 315 8.47 -3.39 5.95
C ALA A 315 9.42 -4.43 6.56
N ALA A 316 10.06 -4.10 7.68
CA ALA A 316 10.96 -4.95 8.45
C ALA A 316 10.38 -5.20 9.86
N THR A 317 10.99 -4.65 10.91
CA THR A 317 10.53 -4.79 12.29
C THR A 317 10.79 -3.53 13.12
N LEU A 318 10.08 -3.38 14.24
CA LEU A 318 10.39 -2.34 15.24
C LEU A 318 11.85 -2.43 15.71
N THR A 319 12.35 -3.65 15.94
CA THR A 319 13.74 -3.86 16.39
C THR A 319 14.74 -3.36 15.35
N ASP A 320 14.50 -3.61 14.06
CA ASP A 320 15.40 -3.14 13.01
C ASP A 320 15.36 -1.62 12.87
N SER A 321 14.17 -1.00 12.95
CA SER A 321 14.06 0.47 12.94
C SER A 321 14.73 1.13 14.14
N LEU A 322 14.64 0.54 15.33
CA LEU A 322 15.31 1.08 16.52
C LEU A 322 16.83 0.95 16.42
N ARG A 323 17.37 -0.13 15.84
CA ARG A 323 18.80 -0.25 15.54
C ARG A 323 19.30 0.81 14.55
N VAL A 324 18.50 1.12 13.53
CA VAL A 324 18.78 2.23 12.60
C VAL A 324 18.85 3.55 13.36
N LEU A 325 17.88 3.80 14.25
CA LEU A 325 17.81 5.01 15.05
C LEU A 325 18.99 5.15 16.02
N GLU A 326 19.41 4.06 16.66
CA GLU A 326 20.63 4.01 17.49
C GLU A 326 21.88 4.33 16.68
N GLY A 327 21.97 3.80 15.45
CA GLY A 327 23.06 4.13 14.52
C GLY A 327 23.11 5.61 14.15
N TYR A 328 21.97 6.29 14.08
CA TYR A 328 21.93 7.76 13.96
C TYR A 328 22.41 8.44 15.24
N GLY A 329 21.94 8.01 16.42
CA GLY A 329 22.35 8.57 17.72
C GLY A 329 23.85 8.44 18.02
N GLY A 330 24.48 7.32 17.60
CA GLY A 330 25.92 7.09 17.74
C GLY A 330 26.81 8.04 16.93
N ARG A 331 26.29 8.67 15.87
CA ARG A 331 27.04 9.66 15.07
C ARG A 331 27.17 11.02 15.76
N PHE A 332 26.37 11.28 16.78
CA PHE A 332 26.33 12.55 17.50
C PHE A 332 27.02 12.50 18.88
N THR A 333 27.77 11.43 19.18
CA THR A 333 28.54 11.28 20.43
C THR A 333 29.80 12.17 20.43
N ASN A 334 29.63 13.48 20.36
CA ASN A 334 30.56 14.38 21.05
C ASN A 334 29.98 14.62 22.45
N PRO A 335 30.77 14.57 23.52
CA PRO A 335 30.24 14.79 24.86
C PRO A 335 29.88 16.27 25.00
N ALA A 336 28.59 16.61 24.88
CA ALA A 336 28.09 17.93 25.25
C ALA A 336 27.66 17.92 26.73
N PRO A 337 27.85 19.06 27.43
CA PRO A 337 28.13 19.10 28.85
C PRO A 337 26.91 18.78 29.70
N THR A 338 27.20 18.27 30.90
CA THR A 338 26.31 18.11 32.06
C THR A 338 25.38 19.31 32.22
N THR A 339 24.21 19.25 31.60
CA THR A 339 23.08 20.11 31.92
C THR A 339 21.93 19.18 32.25
N THR A 340 21.52 19.27 33.51
CA THR A 340 20.47 18.53 34.18
C THR A 340 19.10 18.93 33.65
N GLY A 341 18.84 18.66 32.37
CA GLY A 341 17.54 18.74 31.73
C GLY A 341 17.32 17.44 30.98
N GLU A 342 16.89 16.38 31.67
CA GLU A 342 16.37 15.19 31.00
C GLU A 342 15.08 15.59 30.26
N GLY A 343 15.21 15.93 28.98
CA GLY A 343 14.06 16.21 28.13
C GLY A 343 13.22 14.95 27.95
N THR A 344 12.12 14.84 28.68
CA THR A 344 11.19 13.71 28.54
C THR A 344 10.53 13.75 27.16
N ALA A 345 10.47 12.61 26.47
CA ALA A 345 9.75 12.47 25.20
C ALA A 345 8.29 12.96 25.34
N ILE A 346 7.80 13.67 24.33
CA ILE A 346 6.39 13.98 24.18
C ILE A 346 5.66 12.67 23.92
N GLU A 347 4.76 12.30 24.82
CA GLU A 347 3.89 11.13 24.74
C GLU A 347 2.41 11.54 24.75
N PRO A 348 1.52 10.71 24.16
CA PRO A 348 0.07 10.84 24.34
C PRO A 348 -0.32 11.04 25.80
N GLY A 349 -1.20 11.99 26.10
CA GLY A 349 -1.72 12.19 27.45
C GLY A 349 -2.48 10.94 27.92
N SER A 350 -2.32 10.56 29.20
CA SER A 350 -3.18 9.55 29.82
C SER A 350 -4.56 10.18 30.07
N TYR A 351 -5.64 9.50 29.67
CA TYR A 351 -7.00 9.93 30.06
C TYR A 351 -7.10 9.88 31.58
N GLY A 352 -7.01 11.03 32.25
CA GLY A 352 -6.96 11.10 33.73
C GLY A 352 -6.05 12.17 34.34
N ALA A 353 -5.23 12.89 33.56
CA ALA A 353 -4.71 14.18 34.01
C ALA A 353 -5.76 15.25 33.70
N PRO A 354 -6.55 15.71 34.69
CA PRO A 354 -7.60 16.68 34.41
C PRO A 354 -6.96 18.01 33.99
N PRO A 355 -7.51 18.76 33.01
CA PRO A 355 -7.45 20.20 33.13
C PRO A 355 -8.12 20.52 34.47
N ARG A 356 -7.38 21.15 35.38
CA ARG A 356 -7.82 21.43 36.76
C ARG A 356 -9.26 21.95 36.82
N ARG A 357 -10.25 21.06 37.06
CA ARG A 357 -11.52 21.30 37.78
C ARG A 357 -12.32 20.00 37.91
N ARG A 358 -12.78 19.76 39.14
CA ARG A 358 -13.53 18.59 39.64
C ARG A 358 -14.76 18.25 38.80
N ASN A 359 -15.01 16.95 38.59
CA ASN A 359 -16.26 16.28 39.02
C ASN A 359 -16.12 14.75 39.00
N THR A 360 -16.85 14.10 39.90
CA THR A 360 -16.71 12.76 40.47
C THR A 360 -16.98 11.56 39.53
N LEU A 361 -16.29 10.44 39.80
CA LEU A 361 -16.43 9.15 39.11
C LEU A 361 -17.75 8.41 39.47
N PRO A 362 -18.35 7.65 38.52
CA PRO A 362 -19.58 6.87 38.77
C PRO A 362 -19.38 5.67 39.72
N SER A 363 -20.41 5.38 40.53
CA SER A 363 -20.44 4.36 41.59
C SER A 363 -20.29 2.90 41.14
N SER A 364 -20.47 2.61 39.85
CA SER A 364 -20.17 1.28 39.26
C SER A 364 -18.67 0.96 39.28
N PHE A 365 -17.81 1.98 39.34
CA PHE A 365 -16.35 1.84 39.41
C PHE A 365 -15.86 1.30 40.76
N LEU A 366 -16.58 1.60 41.85
CA LEU A 366 -16.18 1.22 43.21
C LEU A 366 -16.47 -0.25 43.55
N GLN A 367 -17.51 -0.84 42.96
CA GLN A 367 -17.84 -2.25 43.23
C GLN A 367 -16.84 -3.24 42.61
N THR A 368 -16.17 -2.83 41.53
CA THR A 368 -15.18 -3.63 40.81
C THR A 368 -13.81 -3.67 41.53
N LEU A 369 -13.49 -2.63 42.31
CA LEU A 369 -12.29 -2.57 43.15
C LEU A 369 -12.31 -3.58 44.32
N HIS A 370 -13.48 -4.10 44.70
CA HIS A 370 -13.63 -5.02 45.85
C HIS A 370 -13.51 -6.52 45.52
N GLY A 371 -12.97 -6.88 44.34
CA GLY A 371 -12.32 -8.18 44.12
C GLY A 371 -13.21 -9.43 44.18
N LYS A 372 -14.44 -9.39 43.65
CA LYS A 372 -15.41 -10.50 43.80
C LYS A 372 -15.46 -11.58 42.70
N GLN A 373 -14.58 -11.65 41.69
CA GLN A 373 -14.54 -12.83 40.79
C GLN A 373 -13.15 -13.20 40.22
N HIS A 374 -12.88 -14.51 40.22
CA HIS A 374 -11.72 -15.18 39.63
C HIS A 374 -12.16 -15.99 38.39
N ARG A 375 -11.95 -15.46 37.18
CA ARG A 375 -11.73 -16.19 35.90
C ARG A 375 -11.52 -15.18 34.76
N VAL A 376 -10.59 -15.51 33.88
CA VAL A 376 -10.17 -14.71 32.71
C VAL A 376 -11.36 -14.49 31.76
N GLY A 377 -11.71 -13.24 31.49
CA GLY A 377 -12.83 -12.84 30.65
C GLY A 377 -12.49 -11.62 29.79
N SER A 378 -13.11 -11.55 28.61
CA SER A 378 -12.93 -10.57 27.55
C SER A 378 -12.87 -9.11 28.03
N PRO A 379 -12.08 -8.24 27.36
CA PRO A 379 -11.69 -6.95 27.93
C PRO A 379 -12.76 -5.87 27.71
N SER A 380 -13.54 -5.59 28.75
CA SER A 380 -14.13 -4.26 28.96
C SER A 380 -13.22 -3.48 29.90
N GLY A 381 -12.15 -2.88 29.35
CA GLY A 381 -11.10 -2.18 30.11
C GLY A 381 -10.02 -1.51 29.24
N VAL A 382 -10.39 -1.01 28.06
CA VAL A 382 -9.46 -0.73 26.95
C VAL A 382 -8.54 0.49 27.14
N ARG A 383 -8.77 1.39 28.12
CA ARG A 383 -8.14 2.73 28.12
C ARG A 383 -6.79 2.87 28.84
N THR A 384 -6.32 1.86 29.58
CA THR A 384 -4.99 1.88 30.26
C THR A 384 -3.96 0.95 29.63
N GLY A 385 -4.32 0.20 28.57
CA GLY A 385 -3.44 -0.81 27.96
C GLY A 385 -2.35 -0.26 27.04
N TRP A 386 -2.62 0.84 26.33
CA TRP A 386 -1.71 1.37 25.30
C TRP A 386 -0.41 1.93 25.89
N HIS A 387 -0.51 2.86 26.85
CA HIS A 387 0.67 3.44 27.51
C HIS A 387 1.52 2.38 28.23
N ASP A 388 0.88 1.45 28.94
CA ASP A 388 1.57 0.38 29.66
C ASP A 388 2.25 -0.61 28.72
N TRP A 389 1.62 -0.95 27.60
CA TRP A 389 2.22 -1.80 26.57
C TRP A 389 3.41 -1.10 25.91
N VAL A 390 3.22 0.16 25.47
CA VAL A 390 4.29 0.96 24.84
C VAL A 390 5.49 1.09 25.77
N ARG A 391 5.28 1.41 27.05
CA ARG A 391 6.38 1.52 28.03
C ARG A 391 7.12 0.20 28.23
N ARG A 392 6.41 -0.93 28.31
CA ARG A 392 7.05 -2.25 28.43
C ARG A 392 7.85 -2.61 27.19
N THR A 393 7.29 -2.36 26.01
CA THR A 393 7.97 -2.61 24.73
C THR A 393 9.21 -1.73 24.60
N HIS A 394 9.10 -0.44 24.88
CA HIS A 394 10.21 0.52 24.86
C HIS A 394 11.35 0.11 25.81
N LEU A 395 11.04 -0.21 27.06
CA LEU A 395 12.02 -0.66 28.06
C LEU A 395 12.68 -2.00 27.70
N THR A 396 11.93 -2.92 27.09
CA THR A 396 12.45 -4.23 26.69
C THR A 396 13.44 -4.08 25.53
N VAL A 397 13.12 -3.22 24.55
CA VAL A 397 14.00 -3.02 23.40
C VAL A 397 15.26 -2.22 23.77
N GLN A 398 15.15 -1.18 24.59
CA GLN A 398 16.32 -0.45 25.10
C GLN A 398 17.32 -1.36 25.84
N ARG A 399 16.83 -2.37 26.56
CA ARG A 399 17.68 -3.34 27.24
C ARG A 399 18.38 -4.32 26.29
N SER A 400 17.77 -4.66 25.16
CA SER A 400 18.35 -5.55 24.15
C SER A 400 19.36 -4.86 23.22
N ALA A 401 19.32 -3.52 23.15
CA ALA A 401 20.19 -2.70 22.31
C ALA A 401 21.60 -2.45 22.88
N ALA A 402 21.76 -2.53 24.21
CA ALA A 402 23.00 -2.19 24.90
C ALA A 402 24.19 -3.16 24.63
N ASP A 403 24.01 -4.18 23.79
CA ASP A 403 24.92 -5.34 23.69
C ASP A 403 25.69 -5.47 22.35
N VAL A 404 25.71 -4.45 21.47
CA VAL A 404 26.29 -4.60 20.12
C VAL A 404 27.18 -3.42 19.69
N SER A 405 28.50 -3.62 19.63
CA SER A 405 29.48 -2.56 19.38
C SER A 405 30.10 -2.50 17.97
N GLN A 406 29.53 -3.12 16.92
CA GLN A 406 30.20 -3.14 15.60
C GLN A 406 29.31 -2.99 14.33
N THR A 407 27.98 -2.82 14.44
CA THR A 407 27.04 -3.00 13.30
C THR A 407 26.27 -1.74 12.85
N GLN A 408 26.60 -0.54 13.33
CA GLN A 408 25.74 0.65 13.15
C GLN A 408 25.60 1.16 11.70
N THR A 409 26.66 1.08 10.88
CA THR A 409 26.63 1.53 9.47
C THR A 409 25.79 0.60 8.59
N ASP A 410 25.76 -0.69 8.90
CA ASP A 410 25.08 -1.71 8.10
C ASP A 410 23.55 -1.57 8.17
N TYR A 411 22.99 -1.13 9.29
CA TYR A 411 21.53 -1.02 9.45
C TYR A 411 20.93 0.13 8.66
N ALA A 412 21.57 1.31 8.65
CA ALA A 412 21.09 2.45 7.86
C ALA A 412 21.18 2.16 6.35
N GLU A 413 22.23 1.45 5.93
CA GLU A 413 22.36 0.97 4.56
C GLU A 413 21.28 -0.08 4.23
N ALA A 414 21.00 -1.02 5.13
CA ALA A 414 19.92 -1.99 4.96
C ALA A 414 18.54 -1.32 4.82
N MET A 415 18.25 -0.28 5.62
CA MET A 415 17.04 0.52 5.46
C MET A 415 17.00 1.19 4.09
N ALA A 416 18.08 1.84 3.66
CA ALA A 416 18.13 2.51 2.36
C ALA A 416 17.95 1.50 1.21
N ARG A 417 18.62 0.35 1.25
CA ARG A 417 18.48 -0.70 0.23
C ARG A 417 17.07 -1.26 0.17
N LEU A 418 16.42 -1.45 1.32
CA LEU A 418 15.01 -1.83 1.36
C LEU A 418 14.13 -0.72 0.79
N LEU A 419 14.17 0.49 1.33
CA LEU A 419 13.26 1.57 0.90
C LEU A 419 13.43 1.97 -0.56
N CYS A 420 14.65 1.88 -1.11
CA CYS A 420 14.95 2.12 -2.52
C CYS A 420 14.78 0.90 -3.41
N GLY A 421 14.36 -0.24 -2.87
CA GLY A 421 14.08 -1.43 -3.67
C GLY A 421 15.31 -2.13 -4.26
N THR A 422 16.52 -1.87 -3.74
CA THR A 422 17.77 -2.39 -4.32
C THR A 422 18.26 -3.70 -3.67
N ASP A 423 17.55 -4.21 -2.67
CA ASP A 423 17.84 -5.51 -2.05
C ASP A 423 16.98 -6.62 -2.65
N GLN A 424 17.60 -7.56 -3.37
CA GLN A 424 16.91 -8.75 -3.92
C GLN A 424 16.67 -9.85 -2.88
N THR A 425 17.35 -9.80 -1.73
CA THR A 425 17.36 -10.88 -0.73
C THR A 425 16.25 -10.74 0.29
N VAL A 426 15.74 -9.53 0.49
CA VAL A 426 14.74 -9.19 1.50
C VAL A 426 13.33 -9.18 0.90
N SER A 427 12.38 -9.82 1.60
CA SER A 427 10.96 -9.68 1.31
C SER A 427 10.34 -8.68 2.29
N PRO A 428 9.75 -7.57 1.81
CA PRO A 428 8.99 -6.68 2.67
C PRO A 428 7.86 -7.43 3.39
N ARG A 429 7.62 -7.12 4.66
CA ARG A 429 6.54 -7.73 5.43
C ARG A 429 5.19 -7.19 4.98
N TRP A 430 4.65 -7.76 3.91
CA TRP A 430 3.47 -7.24 3.24
C TRP A 430 2.23 -7.10 4.14
N GLU A 431 1.98 -8.06 5.03
CA GLU A 431 0.86 -7.96 5.98
C GLU A 431 0.92 -6.69 6.85
N ARG A 432 2.14 -6.27 7.21
CA ARG A 432 2.38 -5.08 8.02
C ARG A 432 2.27 -3.84 7.15
N LEU A 433 2.82 -3.83 5.94
CA LEU A 433 2.64 -2.73 5.00
C LEU A 433 1.16 -2.46 4.67
N ASN A 434 0.35 -3.52 4.55
CA ASN A 434 -1.10 -3.37 4.36
C ASN A 434 -1.78 -2.73 5.56
N ALA A 435 -1.42 -3.16 6.78
CA ALA A 435 -1.96 -2.55 7.99
C ALA A 435 -1.52 -1.10 8.15
N LEU A 436 -0.29 -0.76 7.74
CA LEU A 436 0.19 0.62 7.76
C LEU A 436 -0.61 1.50 6.79
N GLU A 437 -0.88 1.03 5.57
CA GLU A 437 -1.70 1.79 4.60
C GLU A 437 -3.13 2.02 5.10
N VAL A 438 -3.73 1.03 5.75
CA VAL A 438 -5.06 1.13 6.38
C VAL A 438 -5.03 2.09 7.57
N LEU A 439 -3.98 2.02 8.40
CA LEU A 439 -3.78 2.97 9.50
C LEU A 439 -3.64 4.41 8.97
N CYS A 440 -2.88 4.64 7.91
CA CYS A 440 -2.81 5.95 7.27
C CYS A 440 -4.20 6.42 6.80
N SER A 441 -4.98 5.53 6.18
CA SER A 441 -6.35 5.83 5.74
C SER A 441 -7.28 6.21 6.89
N LEU A 442 -7.09 5.63 8.07
CA LEU A 442 -7.84 5.97 9.29
C LEU A 442 -7.44 7.33 9.88
N LEU A 443 -6.17 7.72 9.75
CA LEU A 443 -5.63 8.97 10.33
C LEU A 443 -5.89 10.19 9.44
N ILE A 444 -6.00 10.01 8.12
CA ILE A 444 -6.17 11.08 7.14
C ILE A 444 -7.32 12.06 7.47
N PRO A 445 -8.54 11.64 7.86
CA PRO A 445 -9.62 12.58 8.17
C PRO A 445 -9.27 13.59 9.27
N ALA A 446 -8.40 13.21 10.20
CA ALA A 446 -7.98 14.05 11.33
C ALA A 446 -6.72 14.89 11.03
N ALA A 447 -6.06 14.65 9.88
CA ALA A 447 -4.83 15.32 9.49
C ALA A 447 -5.10 16.44 8.47
N CYS A 448 -4.41 17.57 8.61
CA CYS A 448 -4.50 18.69 7.66
C CYS A 448 -3.13 19.30 7.36
N GLY A 449 -2.94 19.83 6.15
CA GLY A 449 -1.66 20.44 5.76
C GLY A 449 -0.55 19.41 5.58
N GLU A 450 0.67 19.72 6.02
CA GLU A 450 1.84 18.86 5.76
C GLU A 450 1.70 17.40 6.24
N PRO A 451 1.18 17.09 7.44
CA PRO A 451 1.02 15.71 7.90
C PRO A 451 0.09 14.87 7.02
N LEU A 452 -0.94 15.48 6.43
CA LEU A 452 -1.77 14.82 5.42
C LEU A 452 -0.92 14.42 4.22
N GLY A 453 -0.10 15.34 3.71
CA GLY A 453 0.83 15.02 2.62
C GLY A 453 1.81 13.91 2.99
N ARG A 454 2.36 13.92 4.21
CA ARG A 454 3.29 12.88 4.67
C ARG A 454 2.62 11.51 4.84
N LEU A 455 1.37 11.44 5.31
CA LEU A 455 0.57 10.21 5.30
C LEU A 455 0.39 9.68 3.86
N ARG A 456 0.18 10.58 2.89
CA ARG A 456 0.07 10.22 1.47
C ARG A 456 1.40 9.73 0.89
N ILE A 457 2.55 10.30 1.28
CA ILE A 457 3.88 9.80 0.89
C ILE A 457 4.08 8.36 1.41
N VAL A 458 3.71 8.06 2.66
CA VAL A 458 3.78 6.69 3.20
C VAL A 458 2.95 5.73 2.35
N GLN A 459 1.71 6.09 2.03
CA GLN A 459 0.85 5.29 1.15
C GLN A 459 1.43 5.14 -0.25
N ALA A 460 2.02 6.19 -0.83
CA ALA A 460 2.66 6.17 -2.13
C ALA A 460 3.84 5.18 -2.14
N TRP A 461 4.69 5.21 -1.11
CA TRP A 461 5.83 4.32 -0.96
C TRP A 461 5.40 2.85 -0.90
N ILE A 462 4.40 2.53 -0.08
CA ILE A 462 3.84 1.18 0.05
C ILE A 462 3.37 0.67 -1.33
N ASN A 463 2.68 1.52 -2.08
CA ASN A 463 2.13 1.15 -3.38
C ASN A 463 3.21 1.04 -4.47
N TRP A 464 4.26 1.83 -4.40
CA TRP A 464 5.45 1.66 -5.25
C TRP A 464 6.17 0.34 -4.93
N MET A 465 6.35 0.00 -3.65
CA MET A 465 6.96 -1.27 -3.22
C MET A 465 6.20 -2.50 -3.76
N ARG A 466 4.86 -2.40 -3.88
CA ARG A 466 4.00 -3.45 -4.45
C ARG A 466 4.04 -3.52 -5.98
N GLY A 467 4.67 -2.57 -6.66
CA GLY A 467 4.68 -2.47 -8.12
C GLY A 467 3.48 -1.74 -8.73
N THR A 468 2.71 -1.01 -7.92
CA THR A 468 1.56 -0.20 -8.38
C THR A 468 1.94 1.26 -8.62
N SER A 469 3.00 1.49 -9.42
CA SER A 469 3.63 2.81 -9.58
C SER A 469 2.68 3.91 -10.08
N SER A 470 1.70 3.59 -10.92
CA SER A 470 0.68 4.57 -11.34
C SER A 470 -0.19 5.05 -10.18
N TYR A 471 -0.45 4.19 -9.18
CA TYR A 471 -1.18 4.60 -7.99
C TYR A 471 -0.30 5.36 -7.02
N ALA A 472 0.93 4.86 -6.82
CA ALA A 472 1.94 5.55 -6.04
C ALA A 472 2.11 7.00 -6.53
N ASN A 473 2.18 7.21 -7.85
CA ASN A 473 2.28 8.55 -8.43
C ASN A 473 1.07 9.43 -8.11
N LEU A 474 -0.15 8.92 -8.18
CA LEU A 474 -1.35 9.70 -7.84
C LEU A 474 -1.37 10.13 -6.36
N LEU A 475 -0.99 9.22 -5.46
CA LEU A 475 -0.85 9.54 -4.04
C LEU A 475 0.28 10.54 -3.79
N ASN A 476 1.36 10.44 -4.55
CA ASN A 476 2.51 11.33 -4.44
C ASN A 476 2.18 12.74 -4.96
N GLU A 477 1.45 12.86 -6.06
CA GLU A 477 0.91 14.13 -6.57
C GLU A 477 -0.06 14.76 -5.56
N GLU A 478 -0.91 13.97 -4.90
CA GLU A 478 -1.73 14.47 -3.79
C GLU A 478 -0.89 14.94 -2.62
N ALA A 479 0.16 14.20 -2.26
CA ALA A 479 1.06 14.60 -1.19
C ALA A 479 1.72 15.96 -1.47
N HIS A 480 2.18 16.18 -2.71
CA HIS A 480 2.84 17.41 -3.13
C HIS A 480 1.94 18.65 -3.13
N ARG A 481 0.61 18.48 -3.11
CA ARG A 481 -0.32 19.59 -2.84
C ARG A 481 -0.21 20.12 -1.42
N HIS A 482 0.37 19.35 -0.50
CA HIS A 482 0.46 19.66 0.92
C HIS A 482 1.91 19.77 1.43
N VAL A 483 2.88 19.12 0.78
CA VAL A 483 4.30 19.08 1.19
C VAL A 483 5.21 19.27 -0.02
N GLN A 484 6.10 20.26 0.02
CA GLN A 484 7.04 20.57 -1.07
C GLN A 484 8.45 20.00 -0.81
N GLU A 485 8.53 18.79 -0.23
CA GLU A 485 9.80 18.09 -0.01
C GLU A 485 10.04 17.09 -1.15
N HIS A 486 11.23 17.10 -1.75
CA HIS A 486 11.65 16.10 -2.73
C HIS A 486 12.16 14.85 -2.03
N THR A 487 11.67 13.69 -2.45
CA THR A 487 11.95 12.38 -1.87
C THR A 487 12.57 11.44 -2.91
N PRO A 488 13.39 10.45 -2.49
CA PRO A 488 13.84 9.35 -3.36
C PRO A 488 12.73 8.61 -4.10
N LEU A 489 11.49 8.63 -3.59
CA LEU A 489 10.34 8.08 -4.30
C LEU A 489 9.99 8.91 -5.54
N ASP A 490 10.18 10.23 -5.51
CA ASP A 490 9.97 11.12 -6.66
C ASP A 490 10.91 10.73 -7.79
N ASP A 491 12.19 10.53 -7.47
CA ASP A 491 13.19 10.05 -8.43
C ASP A 491 12.83 8.67 -8.97
N ALA A 492 12.39 7.75 -8.09
CA ALA A 492 12.01 6.41 -8.49
C ALA A 492 10.79 6.40 -9.43
N LEU A 493 9.78 7.23 -9.17
CA LEU A 493 8.59 7.36 -10.00
C LEU A 493 8.91 8.06 -11.32
N GLN A 494 9.64 9.18 -11.28
CA GLN A 494 10.01 9.96 -12.46
C GLN A 494 10.88 9.15 -13.42
N LEU A 495 11.86 8.41 -12.90
CA LEU A 495 12.74 7.58 -13.71
C LEU A 495 12.09 6.26 -14.12
N GLY A 496 10.96 5.86 -13.53
CA GLY A 496 10.33 4.56 -13.77
C GLY A 496 11.15 3.40 -13.19
N LEU A 497 11.77 3.60 -12.03
CA LEU A 497 12.46 2.56 -11.28
C LEU A 497 11.45 1.66 -10.58
N LEU A 498 11.75 0.36 -10.56
CA LEU A 498 10.96 -0.64 -9.85
C LEU A 498 11.82 -1.34 -8.80
N PRO A 499 11.24 -1.76 -7.67
CA PRO A 499 11.94 -2.57 -6.69
C PRO A 499 12.39 -3.91 -7.29
N LEU A 500 13.62 -4.32 -6.98
CA LEU A 500 14.22 -5.55 -7.50
C LEU A 500 13.49 -6.82 -7.04
N TRP A 501 12.86 -6.81 -5.86
CA TRP A 501 12.06 -7.95 -5.39
C TRP A 501 10.77 -8.16 -6.20
N LEU A 502 10.36 -7.23 -7.07
CA LEU A 502 9.29 -7.52 -8.04
C LEU A 502 9.73 -8.58 -9.04
N GLY A 503 11.04 -8.63 -9.32
CA GLY A 503 11.73 -9.68 -10.05
C GLY A 503 11.99 -10.95 -9.23
N ASP A 504 11.44 -11.08 -8.03
CA ASP A 504 11.40 -12.33 -7.29
C ASP A 504 9.99 -12.60 -6.79
N SER A 505 9.34 -13.50 -7.48
CA SER A 505 8.02 -14.01 -7.15
C SER A 505 7.89 -14.47 -5.68
N ALA A 506 8.90 -15.12 -5.07
CA ALA A 506 8.82 -15.56 -3.67
C ALA A 506 8.77 -14.39 -2.67
N ARG A 507 9.21 -13.20 -3.10
CA ARG A 507 9.36 -12.01 -2.25
C ARG A 507 8.38 -10.90 -2.62
N CYS A 508 7.91 -10.86 -3.86
CA CYS A 508 7.00 -9.84 -4.37
C CYS A 508 5.62 -9.90 -3.70
N TRP A 509 4.88 -8.80 -3.80
CA TRP A 509 3.51 -8.75 -3.31
C TRP A 509 2.58 -9.59 -4.20
N ARG A 510 1.74 -10.42 -3.58
CA ARG A 510 0.78 -11.32 -4.28
C ARG A 510 -0.67 -11.18 -3.85
N GLY A 511 -0.97 -10.24 -2.95
CA GLY A 511 -2.34 -10.08 -2.45
C GLY A 511 -3.21 -9.27 -3.40
N PRO A 512 -4.54 -9.22 -3.14
CA PRO A 512 -5.48 -8.49 -3.97
C PRO A 512 -5.11 -7.00 -4.04
N ALA A 513 -5.32 -6.37 -5.21
CA ALA A 513 -5.02 -4.95 -5.45
C ALA A 513 -5.86 -3.98 -4.58
N ARG A 514 -6.79 -4.49 -3.77
CA ARG A 514 -7.83 -3.73 -3.06
C ARG A 514 -7.40 -3.13 -1.71
N PHE A 515 -6.13 -2.94 -1.38
CA PHE A 515 -5.74 -2.35 -0.08
C PHE A 515 -5.73 -0.82 -0.03
N SER A 516 -6.05 -0.18 -1.15
CA SER A 516 -5.79 1.24 -1.37
C SER A 516 -7.06 2.05 -1.44
N VAL A 517 -7.21 3.16 -0.69
CA VAL A 517 -8.32 4.14 -0.84
C VAL A 517 -7.80 5.54 -1.13
N LEU A 518 -8.26 6.14 -2.24
CA LEU A 518 -8.18 7.59 -2.46
C LEU A 518 -9.47 8.22 -1.94
N ASN A 519 -9.49 8.61 -0.66
CA ASN A 519 -10.52 9.53 -0.19
C ASN A 519 -10.12 10.96 -0.59
N VAL A 520 -10.77 11.49 -1.61
CA VAL A 520 -10.65 12.90 -1.99
C VAL A 520 -11.46 13.70 -0.96
N TYR A 521 -10.80 14.17 0.10
CA TYR A 521 -11.44 15.11 1.01
C TYR A 521 -11.53 16.48 0.33
N PRO A 522 -12.68 17.17 0.39
CA PRO A 522 -12.75 18.54 -0.08
C PRO A 522 -11.76 19.35 0.74
N VAL A 523 -10.81 19.99 0.05
CA VAL A 523 -9.95 21.01 0.65
C VAL A 523 -10.89 22.04 1.25
N ALA A 524 -10.87 22.19 2.58
CA ALA A 524 -11.53 23.32 3.22
C ALA A 524 -10.94 24.59 2.62
N THR A 525 -11.73 25.28 1.81
CA THR A 525 -11.42 26.59 1.22
C THR A 525 -11.28 27.65 2.29
#